data_AF-A0A8T5BI70-F1
#
_entry.id   AF-A0A8T5BI70-F1
#
_cell.length_a   1.000
_cell.length_b   1.000
_cell.length_c   1.000
_cell.angle_alpha   90.00
_cell.angle_beta   90.00
_cell.angle_gamma   90.00
#
_symmetry.space_group_name_H-M   'P 1'
#
loop_
_entity.id
_entity.type
_entity.pdbx_description
1 polymer ?
#
loop_
_entity_poly.entity_id
_entity_poly.type
_entity_poly.pdbx_seq_one_letter_code
_entity_poly.pdbx_strand_id
1 'polypeptide(L)'
;MDRGLVLDQARRFIPAIEGYDSEIMEEIRGIADGAGVSLEEVVALNSRYEFIWSKMAVEHGRAGGCTSIAVAPDATSNGHTLIGQNWDYKPQLSGRCIILDIAQDGGPNIVTHVEAGTVAKMGLNSEGIGLCINALVSDRDRFAPKTPILAICRGILNSRSL
;
A
#
# COMPACT_ATOMS: atom_id res chain seq x y z
N MET A 1 -15.26 5.45 13.77
CA MET A 1 -14.13 5.92 14.60
C MET A 1 -14.14 7.43 14.53
N ASP A 2 -13.90 8.11 15.65
CA ASP A 2 -13.76 9.57 15.64
C ASP A 2 -12.56 10.00 14.79
N ARG A 3 -12.69 11.09 14.03
CA ARG A 3 -11.63 11.57 13.12
C ARG A 3 -10.39 12.00 13.92
N GLY A 4 -10.58 12.70 15.04
CA GLY A 4 -9.47 13.14 15.89
C GLY A 4 -8.64 11.96 16.41
N LEU A 5 -9.31 10.90 16.86
CA LEU A 5 -8.62 9.67 17.29
C LEU A 5 -7.82 9.01 16.16
N VAL A 6 -8.36 8.96 14.94
CA VAL A 6 -7.64 8.39 13.79
C VAL A 6 -6.36 9.18 13.51
N LEU A 7 -6.44 10.51 13.51
CA LEU A 7 -5.28 11.36 13.22
C LEU A 7 -4.21 11.30 14.31
N ASP A 8 -4.61 11.27 15.59
CA ASP A 8 -3.67 11.09 16.70
C ASP A 8 -2.95 9.74 16.61
N GLN A 9 -3.69 8.67 16.30
CA GLN A 9 -3.09 7.36 16.09
C GLN A 9 -2.21 7.32 14.82
N ALA A 10 -2.61 8.00 13.74
CA ALA A 10 -1.88 8.03 12.48
C ALA A 10 -0.50 8.69 12.65
N ARG A 11 -0.45 9.79 13.42
CA ARG A 11 0.80 10.48 13.75
C ARG A 11 1.87 9.56 14.32
N ARG A 12 1.48 8.52 15.05
CA ARG A 12 2.39 7.56 15.67
C ARG A 12 3.14 6.68 14.66
N PHE A 13 2.65 6.57 13.43
CA PHE A 13 3.32 5.82 12.36
C PHE A 13 4.47 6.60 11.71
N ILE A 14 4.53 7.92 11.85
CA ILE A 14 5.54 8.77 11.19
C ILE A 14 6.97 8.28 11.48
N PRO A 15 7.39 8.06 12.75
CA PRO A 15 8.76 7.59 13.01
C PRO A 15 9.06 6.21 12.43
N ALA A 16 8.04 5.35 12.30
CA ALA A 16 8.20 4.00 11.77
C ALA A 16 8.28 3.97 10.24
N ILE A 17 7.61 4.90 9.56
CA ILE A 17 7.75 5.09 8.11
C ILE A 17 9.11 5.74 7.83
N GLU A 18 9.45 6.82 8.52
CA GLU A 18 10.71 7.55 8.33
C GLU A 18 11.94 6.70 8.66
N GLY A 19 11.87 5.88 9.71
CA GLY A 19 12.92 4.92 10.04
C GLY A 19 13.01 3.71 9.11
N TYR A 20 11.96 3.42 8.33
CA TYR A 20 11.99 2.40 7.29
C TYR A 20 12.60 2.95 6.00
N ASP A 21 12.11 4.10 5.55
CA ASP A 21 12.58 4.81 4.37
C ASP A 21 12.16 6.28 4.46
N SER A 22 13.15 7.18 4.59
CA SER A 22 12.91 8.62 4.70
C SER A 22 12.37 9.24 3.41
N GLU A 23 12.71 8.69 2.24
CA GLU A 23 12.23 9.20 0.96
C GLU A 23 10.75 8.88 0.77
N ILE A 24 10.29 7.70 1.21
CA ILE A 24 8.86 7.36 1.24
C ILE A 24 8.09 8.33 2.15
N MET A 25 8.65 8.67 3.31
CA MET A 25 8.01 9.65 4.20
C MET A 25 7.97 11.05 3.57
N GLU A 26 9.00 11.44 2.82
CA GLU A 26 9.02 12.72 2.11
C GLU A 26 7.97 12.77 0.99
N GLU A 27 7.78 11.68 0.25
CA GLU A 27 6.69 11.58 -0.72
C GLU A 27 5.31 11.74 -0.04
N ILE A 28 5.11 11.14 1.13
CA ILE A 28 3.86 11.31 1.91
C ILE A 28 3.64 12.78 2.30
N ARG A 29 4.71 13.52 2.66
CA ARG A 29 4.63 14.96 2.92
C ARG A 29 4.26 15.73 1.65
N GLY A 30 4.91 15.44 0.52
CA GLY A 30 4.59 16.05 -0.77
C GLY A 30 3.15 15.81 -1.22
N ILE A 31 2.61 14.60 -0.98
CA ILE A 31 1.20 14.29 -1.25
C ILE A 31 0.28 15.15 -0.36
N ALA A 32 0.59 15.30 0.93
CA ALA A 32 -0.21 16.12 1.85
C ALA A 32 -0.21 17.59 1.44
N ASP A 33 0.96 18.14 1.15
CA ASP A 33 1.15 19.53 0.72
C ASP A 33 0.44 19.80 -0.61
N GLY A 34 0.64 18.93 -1.59
CA GLY A 34 0.02 19.05 -2.92
C GLY A 34 -1.50 18.91 -2.90
N ALA A 35 -2.05 18.13 -1.96
CA ALA A 35 -3.49 17.98 -1.77
C ALA A 35 -4.10 19.04 -0.84
N GLY A 36 -3.29 19.84 -0.14
CA GLY A 36 -3.76 20.82 0.83
C GLY A 36 -4.44 20.22 2.06
N VAL A 37 -3.99 19.04 2.50
CA VAL A 37 -4.53 18.30 3.65
C VAL A 37 -3.47 18.11 4.73
N SER A 38 -3.84 17.68 5.93
CA SER A 38 -2.88 17.45 6.99
C SER A 38 -2.00 16.22 6.70
N LEU A 39 -0.75 16.24 7.18
CA LEU A 39 0.16 15.10 7.06
C LEU A 39 -0.46 13.82 7.67
N GLU A 40 -1.10 13.95 8.83
CA GLU A 40 -1.75 12.86 9.52
C GLU A 40 -2.90 12.25 8.71
N GLU A 41 -3.58 13.02 7.84
CA GLU A 41 -4.61 12.48 6.95
C GLU A 41 -4.01 11.54 5.91
N VAL A 42 -2.88 11.92 5.30
CA VAL A 42 -2.19 11.09 4.30
C VAL A 42 -1.50 9.90 4.97
N VAL A 43 -0.92 10.09 6.15
CA VAL A 43 -0.40 8.97 6.96
C VAL A 43 -1.52 8.02 7.34
N ALA A 44 -2.72 8.51 7.69
CA ALA A 44 -3.87 7.66 7.99
C ALA A 44 -4.30 6.83 6.76
N LEU A 45 -4.23 7.39 5.55
CA LEU A 45 -4.47 6.64 4.31
C LEU A 45 -3.41 5.55 4.09
N ASN A 46 -2.13 5.87 4.29
CA ASN A 46 -1.02 4.93 4.11
C ASN A 46 -0.89 3.88 5.23
N SER A 47 -1.56 4.09 6.37
CA SER A 47 -1.61 3.16 7.51
C SER A 47 -3.02 2.61 7.79
N ARG A 48 -3.97 2.82 6.86
CA ARG A 48 -5.38 2.44 7.03
C ARG A 48 -5.58 0.96 7.37
N TYR A 49 -4.69 0.13 6.88
CA TYR A 49 -4.80 -1.32 6.96
C TYR A 49 -4.45 -1.80 8.37
N GLU A 50 -3.50 -1.11 9.02
CA GLU A 50 -3.13 -1.28 10.42
C GLU A 50 -4.29 -0.88 11.33
N PHE A 51 -5.07 0.16 10.97
CA PHE A 51 -6.30 0.53 11.68
C PHE A 51 -7.43 -0.48 11.54
N ILE A 52 -7.67 -0.92 10.30
CA ILE A 52 -8.83 -1.74 9.95
C ILE A 52 -8.65 -3.14 10.54
N TRP A 53 -7.51 -3.79 10.33
CA TRP A 53 -7.35 -5.20 10.72
C TRP A 53 -7.02 -5.39 12.20
N SER A 54 -6.39 -4.42 12.85
CA SER A 54 -6.23 -4.45 14.31
C SER A 54 -7.55 -4.40 15.09
N LYS A 55 -8.62 -3.87 14.48
CA LYS A 55 -9.94 -3.72 15.11
C LYS A 55 -11.01 -4.65 14.51
N MET A 56 -10.94 -4.98 13.22
CA MET A 56 -11.92 -5.85 12.55
C MET A 56 -11.69 -7.35 12.76
N ALA A 57 -10.59 -7.78 13.37
CA ALA A 57 -10.42 -9.16 13.81
C ALA A 57 -11.49 -9.61 14.83
N VAL A 58 -12.26 -8.67 15.42
CA VAL A 58 -13.18 -8.96 16.54
C VAL A 58 -14.67 -8.77 16.23
N GLU A 59 -15.10 -7.86 15.34
CA GLU A 59 -16.52 -7.44 15.36
C GLU A 59 -17.30 -7.42 14.04
N HIS A 60 -16.69 -7.49 12.86
CA HIS A 60 -17.45 -7.38 11.60
C HIS A 60 -16.95 -8.38 10.57
N GLY A 61 -17.85 -9.23 10.09
CA GLY A 61 -17.59 -10.27 9.10
C GLY A 61 -16.76 -9.77 7.91
N ARG A 62 -15.98 -10.70 7.36
CA ARG A 62 -15.04 -10.56 6.24
C ARG A 62 -15.62 -9.77 5.06
N ALA A 63 -15.56 -8.44 5.10
CA ALA A 63 -15.95 -7.58 3.99
C ALA A 63 -14.71 -7.28 3.15
N GLY A 64 -14.44 -8.14 2.18
CA GLY A 64 -13.35 -8.01 1.21
C GLY A 64 -12.78 -9.36 0.78
N GLY A 65 -12.12 -9.37 -0.37
CA GLY A 65 -11.47 -10.54 -0.95
C GLY A 65 -10.31 -10.10 -1.83
N CYS A 66 -9.29 -10.93 -1.94
CA CYS A 66 -8.22 -10.74 -2.90
C CYS A 66 -7.90 -12.10 -3.50
N THR A 67 -7.75 -12.15 -4.82
CA THR A 67 -7.29 -13.36 -5.52
C THR A 67 -6.13 -12.95 -6.39
N SER A 68 -4.99 -13.63 -6.22
CA SER A 68 -3.77 -13.36 -6.98
C SER A 68 -3.33 -14.61 -7.71
N ILE A 69 -2.82 -14.44 -8.92
CA ILE A 69 -2.32 -15.52 -9.78
C ILE A 69 -0.90 -15.19 -10.24
N ALA A 70 -0.09 -16.23 -10.44
CA ALA A 70 1.18 -16.16 -11.12
C ALA A 70 1.30 -17.32 -12.09
N VAL A 71 1.77 -17.06 -13.31
CA VAL A 71 2.05 -18.04 -14.34
C VAL A 71 3.53 -17.99 -14.64
N ALA A 72 4.22 -19.10 -14.39
CA ALA A 72 5.65 -19.22 -14.59
C ALA A 72 6.03 -19.14 -16.08
N PRO A 73 7.25 -18.68 -16.43
CA PRO A 73 7.70 -18.51 -17.81
C PRO A 73 7.45 -19.72 -18.72
N ASP A 74 7.71 -20.92 -18.21
CA ASP A 74 7.55 -22.21 -18.92
C ASP A 74 6.09 -22.55 -19.24
N ALA A 75 5.14 -21.95 -18.53
CA ALA A 75 3.71 -22.06 -18.77
C ALA A 75 3.14 -20.93 -19.65
N THR A 76 3.98 -20.04 -20.20
CA THR A 76 3.57 -18.91 -21.05
C THR A 76 4.13 -18.99 -22.47
N SER A 77 3.36 -18.53 -23.45
CA SER A 77 3.75 -18.62 -24.87
C SER A 77 4.95 -17.76 -25.27
N ASN A 78 5.25 -16.70 -24.50
CA ASN A 78 6.33 -15.76 -24.77
C ASN A 78 7.47 -15.83 -23.75
N GLY A 79 7.44 -16.80 -22.82
CA GLY A 79 8.48 -16.98 -21.80
C GLY A 79 8.53 -15.87 -20.74
N HIS A 80 7.51 -15.01 -20.64
CA HIS A 80 7.43 -13.97 -19.61
C HIS A 80 6.52 -14.41 -18.46
N THR A 81 6.94 -14.16 -17.21
CA THR A 81 6.08 -14.34 -16.05
C THR A 81 4.84 -13.45 -16.17
N LEU A 82 3.65 -14.02 -15.98
CA LEU A 82 2.41 -13.25 -15.86
C LEU A 82 1.95 -13.24 -14.41
N ILE A 83 1.60 -12.07 -13.90
CA ILE A 83 0.92 -11.92 -12.61
C ILE A 83 -0.40 -11.21 -12.81
N GLY A 84 -1.37 -11.48 -11.93
CA GLY A 84 -2.66 -10.84 -11.98
C GLY A 84 -3.33 -10.86 -10.62
N GLN A 85 -4.16 -9.86 -10.36
CA GLN A 85 -4.86 -9.76 -9.11
C GLN A 85 -6.25 -9.13 -9.28
N ASN A 86 -7.25 -9.75 -8.65
CA ASN A 86 -8.49 -9.08 -8.28
C ASN A 86 -8.37 -8.52 -6.86
N TRP A 87 -8.78 -7.27 -6.69
CA TRP A 87 -8.86 -6.60 -5.40
C TRP A 87 -10.31 -6.23 -5.10
N ASP A 88 -10.96 -7.03 -4.26
CA ASP A 88 -12.37 -6.91 -3.92
C ASP A 88 -12.50 -6.17 -2.59
N TYR A 89 -12.99 -4.93 -2.64
CA TYR A 89 -13.18 -4.12 -1.44
C TYR A 89 -14.45 -3.26 -1.55
N LYS A 90 -14.46 -2.12 -0.86
CA LYS A 90 -15.62 -1.26 -0.72
C LYS A 90 -15.98 -0.54 -2.03
N PRO A 91 -17.24 -0.64 -2.51
CA PRO A 91 -17.69 0.08 -3.72
C PRO A 91 -17.49 1.60 -3.65
N GLN A 92 -17.46 2.18 -2.44
CA GLN A 92 -17.21 3.60 -2.22
C GLN A 92 -15.83 4.07 -2.69
N LEU A 93 -14.89 3.15 -2.93
CA LEU A 93 -13.59 3.49 -3.51
C LEU A 93 -13.58 3.50 -5.03
N SER A 94 -14.68 3.08 -5.67
CA SER A 94 -14.83 3.25 -7.11
C SER A 94 -14.71 4.73 -7.48
N GLY A 95 -13.88 5.01 -8.50
CA GLY A 95 -13.51 6.38 -8.91
C GLY A 95 -12.47 7.08 -8.03
N ARG A 96 -11.93 6.41 -7.00
CA ARG A 96 -10.84 6.94 -6.13
C ARG A 96 -9.54 6.14 -6.26
N CYS A 97 -9.51 5.17 -7.16
CA CYS A 97 -8.31 4.44 -7.54
C CYS A 97 -7.71 5.06 -8.80
N ILE A 98 -6.38 5.16 -8.81
CA ILE A 98 -5.61 5.70 -9.93
C ILE A 98 -4.41 4.81 -10.21
N ILE A 99 -3.88 4.90 -11.43
CA ILE A 99 -2.58 4.34 -11.77
C ILE A 99 -1.57 5.48 -11.72
N LEU A 100 -0.49 5.28 -10.98
CA LEU A 100 0.65 6.17 -10.96
C LEU A 100 1.76 5.57 -11.83
N ASP A 101 2.32 6.40 -12.71
CA ASP A 101 3.58 6.16 -13.40
C ASP A 101 4.62 7.08 -12.77
N ILE A 102 5.60 6.49 -12.07
CA ILE A 102 6.55 7.19 -11.22
C ILE A 102 7.94 7.01 -11.81
N ALA A 103 8.46 8.09 -12.39
CA ALA A 103 9.86 8.18 -12.79
C ALA A 103 10.70 8.60 -11.58
N GLN A 104 11.78 7.87 -11.29
CA GLN A 104 12.63 8.11 -10.13
C GLN A 104 14.09 8.31 -10.56
N ASP A 105 14.75 9.31 -9.96
CA ASP A 105 16.20 9.46 -10.10
C ASP A 105 16.90 8.52 -9.12
N GLY A 106 17.70 7.58 -9.61
CA GLY A 106 18.46 6.64 -8.77
C GLY A 106 17.70 5.38 -8.30
N GLY A 107 16.38 5.34 -8.51
CA GLY A 107 15.52 4.17 -8.24
C GLY A 107 14.93 3.54 -9.51
N PRO A 108 14.30 2.36 -9.40
CA PRO A 108 13.48 1.79 -10.48
C PRO A 108 12.29 2.71 -10.81
N ASN A 109 11.89 2.80 -12.07
CA ASN A 109 10.60 3.41 -12.41
C ASN A 109 9.47 2.46 -11.99
N ILE A 110 8.34 3.01 -11.52
CA ILE A 110 7.24 2.22 -10.94
C ILE A 110 5.93 2.53 -11.65
N VAL A 111 5.17 1.49 -11.97
CA VAL A 111 3.74 1.61 -12.28
C VAL A 111 2.94 0.92 -11.19
N THR A 112 2.11 1.67 -10.47
CA THR A 112 1.32 1.13 -9.35
C THR A 112 -0.13 1.59 -9.39
N HIS A 113 -1.05 0.65 -9.14
CA HIS A 113 -2.46 0.94 -8.93
C HIS A 113 -2.69 1.22 -7.45
N VAL A 114 -3.10 2.43 -7.11
CA VAL A 114 -3.26 2.91 -5.74
C VAL A 114 -4.67 3.43 -5.48
N GLU A 115 -4.99 3.61 -4.21
CA GLU A 115 -6.04 4.55 -3.81
C GLU A 115 -5.39 5.93 -3.71
N ALA A 116 -6.05 6.97 -4.22
CA ALA A 116 -5.49 8.32 -4.26
C ALA A 116 -5.05 8.76 -2.86
N GLY A 117 -3.79 9.22 -2.76
CA GLY A 117 -3.15 9.59 -1.48
C GLY A 117 -2.25 8.50 -0.88
N THR A 118 -2.19 7.30 -1.45
CA THR A 118 -1.26 6.24 -1.01
C THR A 118 -0.04 6.13 -1.94
N VAL A 119 1.13 5.80 -1.37
CA VAL A 119 2.42 5.78 -2.09
C VAL A 119 2.63 4.55 -2.98
N ALA A 120 1.95 3.44 -2.68
CA ALA A 120 2.02 2.21 -3.44
C ALA A 120 0.94 1.23 -3.00
N LYS A 121 0.71 0.21 -3.82
CA LYS A 121 -0.10 -0.96 -3.47
C LYS A 121 0.28 -2.18 -4.33
N MET A 122 -0.42 -2.40 -5.43
CA MET A 122 -0.09 -3.44 -6.42
C MET A 122 0.58 -2.77 -7.60
N GLY A 123 1.55 -3.41 -8.24
CA GLY A 123 2.28 -2.77 -9.32
C GLY A 123 3.46 -3.56 -9.82
N LEU A 124 4.28 -2.88 -10.60
CA LEU A 124 5.50 -3.38 -11.20
C LEU A 124 6.56 -2.29 -11.25
N ASN A 125 7.82 -2.68 -11.37
CA ASN A 125 8.93 -1.76 -11.57
C ASN A 125 9.79 -2.11 -12.78
N SER A 126 10.68 -1.19 -13.16
CA SER A 126 11.57 -1.32 -14.33
C SER A 126 12.66 -2.38 -14.19
N GLU A 127 12.89 -2.92 -12.99
CA GLU A 127 13.84 -4.01 -12.73
C GLU A 127 13.19 -5.40 -12.84
N GLY A 128 11.90 -5.45 -13.20
CA GLY A 128 11.15 -6.70 -13.41
C GLY A 128 10.48 -7.25 -12.14
N ILE A 129 10.38 -6.47 -11.07
CA ILE A 129 9.61 -6.84 -9.88
C ILE A 129 8.13 -6.58 -10.13
N GLY A 130 7.30 -7.57 -9.81
CA GLY A 130 5.84 -7.46 -9.82
C GLY A 130 5.26 -7.79 -8.45
N LEU A 131 4.28 -7.02 -8.00
CA LEU A 131 3.71 -7.08 -6.66
C LEU A 131 2.18 -7.20 -6.70
N CYS A 132 1.68 -8.27 -6.07
CA CYS A 132 0.27 -8.46 -5.72
C CYS A 132 0.13 -8.54 -4.18
N ILE A 133 -0.99 -8.07 -3.63
CA ILE A 133 -1.20 -8.00 -2.18
C ILE A 133 -2.54 -8.60 -1.73
N ASN A 134 -2.52 -9.62 -0.86
CA ASN A 134 -3.75 -10.21 -0.33
C ASN A 134 -3.87 -9.89 1.15
N ALA A 135 -5.03 -9.40 1.56
CA ALA A 135 -5.33 -9.19 2.96
C ALA A 135 -5.39 -10.53 3.70
N LEU A 136 -4.65 -10.62 4.80
CA LEU A 136 -4.67 -11.76 5.72
C LEU A 136 -4.98 -11.23 7.12
N VAL A 137 -5.68 -12.06 7.90
CA VAL A 137 -6.03 -11.76 9.29
C VAL A 137 -5.63 -12.93 10.18
N SER A 138 -5.12 -12.62 11.37
CA SER A 138 -4.74 -13.56 12.41
C SER A 138 -5.30 -13.12 13.77
N ASP A 139 -5.53 -14.10 14.64
CA ASP A 139 -5.79 -13.90 16.07
C ASP A 139 -4.67 -13.13 16.80
N ARG A 140 -3.51 -12.95 16.16
CA ARG A 140 -2.36 -12.18 16.65
C ARG A 140 -2.35 -10.72 16.18
N ASP A 141 -3.26 -10.31 15.30
CA ASP A 141 -3.28 -8.93 14.80
C ASP A 141 -3.63 -7.96 15.92
N ARG A 142 -2.76 -6.97 16.13
CA ARG A 142 -2.92 -5.93 17.16
C ARG A 142 -2.51 -4.60 16.56
N PHE A 143 -3.11 -3.52 17.05
CA PHE A 143 -2.68 -2.19 16.65
C PHE A 143 -1.27 -1.97 17.19
N ALA A 144 -0.32 -1.71 16.30
CA ALA A 144 1.04 -1.34 16.63
C ALA A 144 1.52 -0.31 15.61
N PRO A 145 2.08 0.84 16.05
CA PRO A 145 2.63 1.85 15.14
C PRO A 145 3.98 1.40 14.58
N LYS A 146 3.98 0.32 13.80
CA LYS A 146 5.14 -0.21 13.05
C LYS A 146 5.02 0.21 11.58
N THR A 147 6.03 -0.09 10.77
CA THR A 147 6.02 0.22 9.34
C THR A 147 4.75 -0.30 8.67
N PRO A 148 3.90 0.58 8.12
CA PRO A 148 2.67 0.19 7.44
C PRO A 148 2.92 -0.63 6.19
N ILE A 149 1.99 -1.53 5.87
CA ILE A 149 2.10 -2.42 4.70
C ILE A 149 2.25 -1.65 3.39
N LEU A 150 1.65 -0.47 3.24
CA LEU A 150 1.76 0.31 2.00
C LEU A 150 3.14 0.97 1.84
N ALA A 151 3.79 1.33 2.93
CA ALA A 151 5.20 1.75 2.89
C ALA A 151 6.11 0.56 2.51
N ILE A 152 5.82 -0.64 3.05
CA ILE A 152 6.54 -1.86 2.66
C ILE A 152 6.32 -2.19 1.18
N CYS A 153 5.10 -2.05 0.66
CA CYS A 153 4.80 -2.25 -0.76
C CYS A 153 5.61 -1.29 -1.64
N ARG A 154 5.74 -0.03 -1.23
CA ARG A 154 6.58 0.94 -1.95
C ARG A 154 8.05 0.55 -1.88
N GLY A 155 8.55 0.12 -0.72
CA GLY A 155 9.91 -0.40 -0.57
C GLY A 155 10.19 -1.60 -1.48
N ILE A 156 9.25 -2.55 -1.60
CA ILE A 156 9.35 -3.68 -2.54
C ILE A 156 9.41 -3.19 -3.99
N LEU A 157 8.60 -2.19 -4.37
CA LEU A 157 8.64 -1.63 -5.71
C LEU A 157 9.89 -0.77 -5.98
N ASN A 158 10.61 -0.33 -4.94
CA ASN A 158 11.94 0.27 -5.04
C ASN A 158 13.08 -0.78 -5.14
N SER A 159 12.80 -2.07 -4.90
CA SER A 159 13.80 -3.13 -4.95
C SER A 159 14.29 -3.44 -6.37
N ARG A 160 15.56 -3.85 -6.49
CA ARG A 160 16.16 -4.30 -7.77
C ARG A 160 16.12 -5.82 -7.96
N SER A 161 15.75 -6.56 -6.92
CA SER A 161 15.64 -8.02 -6.92
C SER A 161 14.60 -8.49 -5.89
N LEU A 162 14.11 -9.73 -6.08
CA LEU A 162 13.24 -10.43 -5.12
C LEU A 162 13.99 -10.89 -3.87
#